data_AF-A0A4U6R288-F1
#
_entry.id   AF-A0A4U6R288-F1
#
_cell.length_a   1.000
_cell.length_b   1.000
_cell.length_c   1.000
_cell.angle_alpha   90.00
_cell.angle_beta   90.00
_cell.angle_gamma   90.00
#
_symmetry.space_group_name_H-M   'P 1'
#
loop_
_entity.id
_entity.type
_entity.pdbx_description
1 polymer ?
#
loop_
_entity_poly.entity_id
_entity_poly.type
_entity_poly.pdbx_seq_one_letter_code
_entity_poly.pdbx_strand_id
1 'polypeptide(L)'
;MGPAMLSTAPALDRPKSLLVFDQTLKDSRVATRECCLLIIDAARYDEGDVLRQIYALDDTPDWFWLFDETPFEQHKNAGPIVVKTTLDSPLCQRAVSQWGTDEALAILVSGREQGSALTGIRKSLMIHFETYGPCFVRPYDGRFLEVLNTCLPEAVGSLIGEDDLLIWATSYGEGTHWSSARGASTETEGLHAYQPSSFERLLTWVSGWSRCMAIANQQHTASHRIRIIRELWSAGHKCPESDAELGALWQHSELEFRGLYEKGL
;
A
#
# COMPACT_ATOMS: atom_id res chain seq x y z
N MET A 1 -46.59 35.97 9.78
CA MET A 1 -45.25 35.97 9.14
C MET A 1 -44.21 35.72 10.22
N GLY A 2 -43.71 34.49 10.33
CA GLY A 2 -42.51 34.14 11.10
C GLY A 2 -41.43 33.68 10.12
N PRO A 3 -40.13 33.83 10.45
CA PRO A 3 -39.05 33.62 9.50
C PRO A 3 -38.96 32.14 9.12
N ALA A 4 -38.82 31.89 7.81
CA ALA A 4 -38.54 30.56 7.29
C ALA A 4 -37.20 30.09 7.88
N MET A 5 -37.24 29.07 8.73
CA MET A 5 -36.03 28.35 9.12
C MET A 5 -35.41 27.75 7.86
N LEU A 6 -34.18 28.16 7.57
CA LEU A 6 -33.30 27.52 6.60
C LEU A 6 -33.25 26.02 6.94
N SER A 7 -33.94 25.21 6.14
CA SER A 7 -33.81 23.76 6.17
C SER A 7 -32.39 23.45 5.70
N THR A 8 -31.47 23.29 6.65
CA THR A 8 -30.19 22.65 6.39
C THR A 8 -30.49 21.24 5.88
N ALA A 9 -30.08 20.96 4.65
CA ALA A 9 -30.21 19.62 4.06
C ALA A 9 -29.62 18.58 5.05
N PRO A 10 -30.26 17.40 5.20
CA PRO A 10 -29.70 16.34 6.02
C PRO A 10 -28.29 16.03 5.50
N ALA A 11 -27.31 16.06 6.38
CA ALA A 11 -25.94 15.65 6.06
C ALA A 11 -26.02 14.21 5.53
N LEU A 12 -25.66 14.01 4.26
CA LEU A 12 -25.57 12.67 3.67
C LEU A 12 -24.65 11.83 4.55
N ASP A 13 -25.11 10.64 4.93
CA ASP A 13 -24.31 9.68 5.69
C ASP A 13 -23.01 9.41 4.93
N ARG A 14 -21.89 9.89 5.49
CA ARG A 14 -20.58 9.61 4.93
C ARG A 14 -20.31 8.11 5.03
N PRO A 15 -19.85 7.45 3.96
CA PRO A 15 -19.36 6.07 4.03
C PRO A 15 -18.40 5.88 5.21
N LYS A 16 -18.55 4.78 5.97
CA LYS A 16 -17.66 4.47 7.11
C LYS A 16 -16.17 4.52 6.74
N SER A 17 -15.83 4.13 5.50
CA SER A 17 -14.46 4.22 4.96
C SER A 17 -13.89 5.64 5.01
N LEU A 18 -14.70 6.67 4.68
CA LEU A 18 -14.26 8.06 4.75
C LEU A 18 -13.98 8.53 6.18
N LEU A 19 -14.79 8.09 7.16
CA LEU A 19 -14.59 8.46 8.55
C LEU A 19 -13.29 7.88 9.11
N VAL A 20 -12.99 6.62 8.76
CA VAL A 20 -11.73 5.96 9.14
C VAL A 20 -10.55 6.64 8.44
N PHE A 21 -10.68 6.95 7.15
CA PHE A 21 -9.65 7.67 6.41
C PHE A 21 -9.36 9.07 6.97
N ASP A 22 -10.41 9.85 7.28
CA ASP A 22 -10.29 11.16 7.94
C ASP A 22 -9.55 11.06 9.28
N GLN A 23 -9.74 9.96 10.02
CA GLN A 23 -9.01 9.69 11.25
C GLN A 23 -7.54 9.34 10.97
N THR A 24 -7.25 8.50 9.99
CA THR A 24 -5.88 8.16 9.56
C THR A 24 -5.09 9.40 9.15
N LEU A 25 -5.71 10.35 8.43
CA LEU A 25 -5.08 11.62 8.07
C LEU A 25 -4.73 12.47 9.31
N LYS A 26 -5.63 12.53 10.30
CA LYS A 26 -5.40 13.26 11.56
C LYS A 26 -4.28 12.62 12.38
N ASP A 27 -4.29 11.29 12.52
CA ASP A 27 -3.27 10.54 13.25
C ASP A 27 -1.89 10.73 12.61
N SER A 28 -1.87 10.83 11.27
CA SER A 28 -0.68 11.11 10.49
C SER A 28 -0.31 12.59 10.42
N ARG A 29 -1.11 13.51 10.97
CA ARG A 29 -0.89 14.98 10.94
C ARG A 29 -0.79 15.56 9.52
N VAL A 30 -1.56 15.01 8.57
CA VAL A 30 -1.61 15.48 7.18
C VAL A 30 -2.78 16.44 7.00
N ALA A 31 -2.54 17.58 6.34
CA ALA A 31 -3.61 18.52 6.02
C ALA A 31 -4.43 18.02 4.81
N THR A 32 -5.75 18.22 4.86
CA THR A 32 -6.66 17.76 3.80
C THR A 32 -6.44 18.45 2.44
N ARG A 33 -5.64 19.51 2.39
CA ARG A 33 -5.31 20.23 1.15
C ARG A 33 -3.98 19.79 0.54
N GLU A 34 -3.28 18.84 1.15
CA GLU A 34 -2.03 18.36 0.61
C GLU A 34 -2.24 17.64 -0.72
N CYS A 35 -1.24 17.79 -1.60
CA CYS A 35 -1.21 17.08 -2.87
C CYS A 35 -0.97 15.60 -2.62
N CYS A 36 -1.66 14.76 -3.39
CA CYS A 36 -1.48 13.33 -3.35
C CYS A 36 -1.53 12.72 -4.74
N LEU A 37 -0.95 11.53 -4.86
CA LEU A 37 -1.04 10.64 -6.01
C LEU A 37 -1.95 9.48 -5.61
N LEU A 38 -3.08 9.35 -6.28
CA LEU A 38 -3.95 8.19 -6.20
C LEU A 38 -3.39 7.11 -7.12
N ILE A 39 -2.90 6.01 -6.56
CA ILE A 39 -2.40 4.85 -7.30
C ILE A 39 -3.54 3.83 -7.35
N ILE A 40 -4.24 3.78 -8.48
CA ILE A 40 -5.46 2.99 -8.68
C ILE A 40 -5.12 1.76 -9.50
N ASP A 41 -5.39 0.58 -8.95
CA ASP A 41 -5.20 -0.69 -9.63
C ASP A 41 -6.29 -0.94 -10.67
N ALA A 42 -6.12 -0.36 -11.85
CA ALA A 42 -7.11 -0.39 -12.92
C ALA A 42 -7.37 -1.80 -13.50
N ALA A 43 -6.43 -2.73 -13.34
CA ALA A 43 -6.54 -4.11 -13.80
C ALA A 43 -7.69 -4.92 -13.16
N ARG A 44 -8.30 -4.39 -12.09
CA ARG A 44 -9.42 -5.03 -11.38
C ARG A 44 -10.80 -4.66 -11.92
N TYR A 45 -10.87 -3.76 -12.88
CA TYR A 45 -12.11 -3.23 -13.43
C TYR A 45 -12.16 -3.45 -14.94
N ASP A 46 -13.35 -3.27 -15.53
CA ASP A 46 -13.49 -3.36 -16.97
C ASP A 46 -12.70 -2.24 -17.66
N GLU A 47 -12.26 -2.53 -18.89
CA GLU A 47 -11.41 -1.61 -19.64
C GLU A 47 -12.07 -0.23 -19.80
N GLY A 48 -11.33 0.81 -19.38
CA GLY A 48 -11.79 2.20 -19.46
C GLY A 48 -12.82 2.61 -18.40
N ASP A 49 -13.27 1.74 -17.50
CA ASP A 49 -14.19 2.10 -16.40
C ASP A 49 -13.57 3.12 -15.45
N VAL A 50 -12.32 2.89 -15.03
CA VAL A 50 -11.62 3.77 -14.09
C VAL A 50 -11.43 5.16 -14.70
N LEU A 51 -10.96 5.25 -15.95
CA LEU A 51 -10.80 6.53 -16.64
C LEU A 51 -12.13 7.27 -16.82
N ARG A 52 -13.21 6.58 -17.20
CA ARG A 52 -14.55 7.19 -17.28
C ARG A 52 -14.99 7.78 -15.95
N GLN A 53 -14.72 7.10 -14.84
CA GLN A 53 -15.04 7.59 -13.50
C GLN A 53 -14.17 8.77 -13.07
N ILE A 54 -12.88 8.78 -13.44
CA ILE A 54 -11.99 9.93 -13.22
C ILE A 54 -12.51 11.17 -13.98
N TYR A 55 -12.78 11.04 -15.29
CA TYR A 55 -13.30 12.14 -16.12
C TYR A 55 -14.71 12.62 -15.74
N ALA A 56 -15.46 11.81 -14.99
CA ALA A 56 -16.76 12.23 -14.46
C ALA A 56 -16.64 13.13 -13.21
N LEU A 57 -15.45 13.20 -12.60
CA LEU A 57 -15.18 13.93 -11.35
C LEU A 57 -14.19 15.08 -11.52
N ASP A 58 -13.41 15.05 -12.58
CA ASP A 58 -12.43 16.07 -12.97
C ASP A 58 -12.44 16.20 -14.49
N ASP A 59 -12.67 17.41 -15.01
CA ASP A 59 -12.71 17.68 -16.46
C ASP A 59 -11.30 17.61 -17.09
N THR A 60 -10.26 17.87 -16.30
CA THR A 60 -8.87 17.92 -16.76
C THR A 60 -7.95 17.15 -15.80
N PRO A 61 -8.16 15.84 -15.61
CA PRO A 61 -7.40 15.05 -14.66
C PRO A 61 -5.94 14.93 -15.10
N ASP A 62 -5.02 15.17 -14.16
CA ASP A 62 -3.58 14.95 -14.33
C ASP A 62 -3.25 13.49 -13.97
N TRP A 63 -3.23 12.62 -14.99
CA TRP A 63 -3.00 11.19 -14.80
C TRP A 63 -2.00 10.60 -15.81
N PHE A 64 -1.36 9.51 -15.42
CA PHE A 64 -0.45 8.71 -16.25
C PHE A 64 -0.46 7.24 -15.80
N TRP A 65 0.10 6.33 -16.60
CA TRP A 65 0.24 4.94 -16.18
C TRP A 65 1.49 4.77 -15.32
N LEU A 66 1.38 4.05 -14.20
CA LEU A 66 2.54 3.79 -13.34
C LEU A 66 3.68 3.09 -14.11
N PHE A 67 3.31 2.26 -15.11
CA PHE A 67 4.23 1.51 -15.95
C PHE A 67 4.85 2.31 -17.10
N ASP A 68 4.41 3.55 -17.35
CA ASP A 68 5.08 4.41 -18.33
C ASP A 68 6.55 4.60 -17.93
N GLU A 69 7.45 4.54 -18.92
CA GLU A 69 8.91 4.65 -18.74
C GLU A 69 9.52 3.54 -17.85
N THR A 70 8.85 2.39 -17.78
CA THR A 70 9.36 1.19 -17.10
C THR A 70 9.51 0.03 -18.10
N PRO A 71 10.20 -1.07 -17.73
CA PRO A 71 10.21 -2.29 -18.56
C PRO A 71 8.82 -2.86 -18.91
N PHE A 72 7.76 -2.39 -18.24
CA PHE A 72 6.38 -2.82 -18.42
C PHE A 72 5.55 -1.87 -19.30
N GLU A 73 6.16 -0.87 -19.94
CA GLU A 73 5.44 0.12 -20.77
C GLU A 73 4.57 -0.53 -21.85
N GLN A 74 5.04 -1.64 -22.44
CA GLN A 74 4.27 -2.42 -23.43
C GLN A 74 2.95 -3.01 -22.88
N HIS A 75 2.81 -3.06 -21.55
CA HIS A 75 1.62 -3.55 -20.83
C HIS A 75 0.94 -2.44 -20.01
N LYS A 76 1.21 -1.16 -20.30
CA LYS A 76 0.74 -0.04 -19.48
C LYS A 76 -0.75 -0.01 -19.22
N ASN A 77 -1.57 -0.39 -20.21
CA ASN A 77 -3.04 -0.40 -20.08
C ASN A 77 -3.55 -1.45 -19.08
N ALA A 78 -2.71 -2.41 -18.69
CA ALA A 78 -2.97 -3.39 -17.63
C ALA A 78 -2.34 -2.98 -16.29
N GLY A 79 -1.66 -1.84 -16.24
CA GLY A 79 -1.00 -1.33 -15.05
C GLY A 79 -1.89 -0.40 -14.22
N PRO A 80 -1.40 0.08 -13.08
CA PRO A 80 -2.10 1.08 -12.29
C PRO A 80 -2.16 2.43 -13.01
N ILE A 81 -3.28 3.12 -12.84
CA ILE A 81 -3.40 4.54 -13.18
C ILE A 81 -2.99 5.34 -11.97
N VAL A 82 -2.12 6.34 -12.18
CA VAL A 82 -1.79 7.32 -11.15
C VAL A 82 -2.49 8.63 -11.49
N VAL A 83 -3.22 9.21 -10.54
CA VAL A 83 -3.86 10.52 -10.70
C VAL A 83 -3.37 11.48 -9.62
N LYS A 84 -2.89 12.65 -10.01
CA LYS A 84 -2.52 13.72 -9.08
C LYS A 84 -3.74 14.55 -8.72
N THR A 85 -3.94 14.77 -7.44
CA THR A 85 -5.04 15.58 -6.92
C THR A 85 -4.73 16.11 -5.51
N THR A 86 -5.74 16.62 -4.80
CA THR A 86 -5.67 16.96 -3.37
C THR A 86 -6.52 15.99 -2.54
N LEU A 87 -6.17 15.83 -1.27
CA LEU A 87 -6.87 14.91 -0.36
C LEU A 87 -8.34 15.28 -0.11
N ASP A 88 -8.71 16.55 -0.25
CA ASP A 88 -10.09 17.05 -0.12
C ASP A 88 -10.88 17.08 -1.43
N SER A 89 -10.25 16.72 -2.56
CA SER A 89 -10.90 16.70 -3.87
C SER A 89 -12.08 15.72 -3.93
N PRO A 90 -13.10 16.00 -4.76
CA PRO A 90 -14.18 15.04 -5.03
C PRO A 90 -13.67 13.70 -5.54
N LEU A 91 -12.59 13.72 -6.33
CA LEU A 91 -11.93 12.52 -6.84
C LEU A 91 -11.34 11.68 -5.70
N CYS A 92 -10.60 12.28 -4.77
CA CYS A 92 -10.03 11.55 -3.62
C CYS A 92 -11.13 10.97 -2.72
N GLN A 93 -12.19 11.74 -2.44
CA GLN A 93 -13.33 11.25 -1.65
C GLN A 93 -14.02 10.05 -2.32
N ARG A 94 -14.20 10.09 -3.64
CA ARG A 94 -14.73 8.95 -4.41
C ARG A 94 -13.78 7.77 -4.35
N ALA A 95 -12.48 7.99 -4.58
CA ALA A 95 -11.45 6.96 -4.58
C ALA A 95 -11.45 6.19 -3.26
N VAL A 96 -11.43 6.89 -2.12
CA VAL A 96 -11.48 6.30 -0.77
C VAL A 96 -12.77 5.49 -0.53
N SER A 97 -13.89 5.98 -1.03
CA SER A 97 -15.21 5.35 -0.82
C SER A 97 -15.47 4.13 -1.71
N GLN A 98 -14.75 3.99 -2.83
CA GLN A 98 -15.00 2.96 -3.83
C GLN A 98 -13.77 2.07 -4.05
N TRP A 99 -12.69 2.64 -4.59
CA TRP A 99 -11.48 1.86 -4.85
C TRP A 99 -10.73 1.48 -3.57
N GLY A 100 -10.85 2.30 -2.52
CA GLY A 100 -10.36 1.95 -1.18
C GLY A 100 -11.08 0.73 -0.60
N THR A 101 -12.41 0.66 -0.70
CA THR A 101 -13.18 -0.49 -0.21
C THR A 101 -12.87 -1.77 -0.97
N ASP A 102 -12.53 -1.63 -2.25
CA ASP A 102 -12.14 -2.75 -3.10
C ASP A 102 -10.68 -3.19 -2.87
N GLU A 103 -9.88 -2.51 -2.02
CA GLU A 103 -8.42 -2.71 -1.88
C GLU A 103 -7.64 -2.45 -3.18
N ALA A 104 -8.17 -1.58 -4.05
CA ALA A 104 -7.57 -1.25 -5.34
C ALA A 104 -6.91 0.13 -5.34
N LEU A 105 -6.60 0.68 -4.16
CA LEU A 105 -6.12 2.05 -3.98
C LEU A 105 -5.00 2.13 -2.96
N ALA A 106 -3.91 2.76 -3.37
CA ALA A 106 -2.92 3.36 -2.48
C ALA A 106 -2.86 4.87 -2.75
N ILE A 107 -2.53 5.65 -1.72
CA ILE A 107 -2.48 7.11 -1.77
C ILE A 107 -1.11 7.54 -1.29
N LEU A 108 -0.32 8.17 -2.15
CA LEU A 108 0.97 8.74 -1.82
C LEU A 108 0.81 10.26 -1.65
N VAL A 109 0.87 10.75 -0.42
CA VAL A 109 0.91 12.18 -0.10
C VAL A 109 2.35 12.65 -0.27
N SER A 110 2.57 13.53 -1.25
CA SER A 110 3.91 14.03 -1.58
C SER A 110 3.83 15.42 -2.21
N GLY A 111 4.79 16.28 -1.82
CA GLY A 111 5.03 17.56 -2.47
C GLY A 111 5.98 17.50 -3.66
N ARG A 112 6.52 16.31 -3.96
CA ARG A 112 7.54 16.10 -5.01
C ARG A 112 6.90 16.03 -6.41
N GLU A 113 7.74 16.16 -7.42
CA GLU A 113 7.36 15.89 -8.81
C GLU A 113 7.00 14.40 -8.99
N GLN A 114 5.99 14.10 -9.82
CA GLN A 114 5.33 12.79 -9.90
C GLN A 114 6.31 11.64 -10.16
N GLY A 115 7.23 11.80 -11.12
CA GLY A 115 8.23 10.76 -11.43
C GLY A 115 9.18 10.51 -10.26
N SER A 116 9.62 11.60 -9.61
CA SER A 116 10.48 11.54 -8.43
C SER A 116 9.79 10.87 -7.23
N ALA A 117 8.51 11.18 -6.98
CA ALA A 117 7.74 10.62 -5.88
C ALA A 117 7.54 9.10 -6.01
N LEU A 118 7.36 8.61 -7.24
CA LEU A 118 7.08 7.19 -7.52
C LEU A 118 8.33 6.35 -7.81
N THR A 119 9.53 6.93 -7.73
CA THR A 119 10.77 6.24 -8.12
C THR A 119 10.98 4.95 -7.32
N GLY A 120 10.73 4.94 -6.01
CA GLY A 120 10.87 3.75 -5.16
C GLY A 120 9.89 2.64 -5.55
N ILE A 121 8.62 3.01 -5.77
CA ILE A 121 7.57 2.09 -6.25
C ILE A 121 7.94 1.51 -7.63
N ARG A 122 8.36 2.36 -8.58
CA ARG A 122 8.73 1.93 -9.95
C ARG A 122 9.95 1.01 -9.98
N LYS A 123 11.00 1.32 -9.22
CA LYS A 123 12.19 0.45 -9.08
C LYS A 123 11.83 -0.93 -8.53
N SER A 124 10.79 -0.98 -7.70
CA SER A 124 10.36 -2.20 -7.02
C SER A 124 9.40 -3.06 -7.85
N LEU A 125 8.98 -2.65 -9.06
CA LEU A 125 8.04 -3.42 -9.88
C LEU A 125 8.63 -4.76 -10.37
N MET A 126 9.96 -4.85 -10.47
CA MET A 126 10.67 -6.06 -10.85
C MET A 126 11.74 -6.37 -9.82
N ILE A 127 11.71 -7.56 -9.26
CA ILE A 127 12.72 -8.06 -8.31
C ILE A 127 13.11 -9.49 -8.66
N HIS A 128 14.29 -9.91 -8.22
CA HIS A 128 14.83 -11.25 -8.41
C HIS A 128 14.81 -11.98 -7.08
N PHE A 129 13.95 -12.98 -7.00
CA PHE A 129 13.91 -13.93 -5.91
C PHE A 129 15.03 -14.97 -6.07
N GLU A 130 15.75 -15.26 -4.99
CA GLU A 130 16.69 -16.38 -4.87
C GLU A 130 16.12 -17.70 -5.40
N THR A 131 14.89 -18.08 -5.05
CA THR A 131 14.28 -19.36 -5.47
C THR A 131 13.49 -19.25 -6.76
N TYR A 132 12.68 -18.19 -6.91
CA TYR A 132 11.73 -18.04 -8.03
C TYR A 132 12.28 -17.26 -9.22
N GLY A 133 13.45 -16.63 -9.08
CA GLY A 133 14.06 -15.81 -10.13
C GLY A 133 13.33 -14.47 -10.34
N PRO A 134 13.43 -13.88 -11.55
CA PRO A 134 12.81 -12.60 -11.86
C PRO A 134 11.28 -12.67 -11.73
N CYS A 135 10.72 -11.75 -10.94
CA CYS A 135 9.29 -11.71 -10.64
C CYS A 135 8.76 -10.27 -10.66
N PHE A 136 7.59 -10.13 -11.26
CA PHE A 136 6.80 -8.91 -11.18
C PHE A 136 6.13 -8.84 -9.81
N VAL A 137 6.26 -7.70 -9.14
CA VAL A 137 5.54 -7.43 -7.89
C VAL A 137 4.73 -6.15 -7.98
N ARG A 138 3.77 -6.04 -7.06
CA ARG A 138 2.80 -4.96 -7.00
C ARG A 138 3.03 -4.17 -5.72
N PRO A 139 4.07 -3.30 -5.66
CA PRO A 139 4.46 -2.55 -4.46
C PRO A 139 3.46 -1.44 -4.06
N TYR A 140 2.26 -1.51 -4.61
CA TYR A 140 1.11 -0.63 -4.40
C TYR A 140 -0.15 -1.43 -3.99
N ASP A 141 -0.09 -2.78 -3.99
CA ASP A 141 -1.18 -3.63 -3.49
C ASP A 141 -1.23 -3.50 -1.96
N GLY A 142 -2.41 -3.17 -1.42
CA GLY A 142 -2.58 -2.90 0.01
C GLY A 142 -2.21 -4.10 0.90
N ARG A 143 -2.41 -5.33 0.43
CA ARG A 143 -2.09 -6.55 1.19
C ARG A 143 -0.60 -6.79 1.20
N PHE A 144 0.07 -6.57 0.06
CA PHE A 144 1.53 -6.58 -0.03
C PHE A 144 2.13 -5.54 0.93
N LEU A 145 1.62 -4.31 0.89
CA LEU A 145 2.04 -3.22 1.77
C LEU A 145 1.80 -3.53 3.25
N GLU A 146 0.68 -4.16 3.61
CA GLU A 146 0.36 -4.52 4.99
C GLU A 146 1.32 -5.58 5.54
N VAL A 147 1.64 -6.60 4.74
CA VAL A 147 2.61 -7.64 5.10
C VAL A 147 3.99 -7.03 5.29
N LEU A 148 4.43 -6.20 4.34
CA LEU A 148 5.70 -5.51 4.46
C LEU A 148 5.70 -4.54 5.63
N ASN A 149 4.65 -3.77 5.89
CA ASN A 149 4.65 -2.82 7.01
C ASN A 149 4.73 -3.54 8.37
N THR A 150 4.06 -4.68 8.49
CA THR A 150 4.07 -5.50 9.71
C THR A 150 5.41 -6.20 9.91
N CYS A 151 5.94 -6.78 8.84
CA CYS A 151 7.13 -7.63 8.92
C CYS A 151 8.40 -6.83 8.68
N LEU A 152 8.45 -5.95 7.69
CA LEU A 152 9.61 -5.17 7.25
C LEU A 152 9.27 -3.68 7.05
N PRO A 153 8.96 -2.94 8.12
CA PRO A 153 8.52 -1.54 8.00
C PRO A 153 9.55 -0.65 7.27
N GLU A 154 10.85 -0.93 7.42
CA GLU A 154 11.92 -0.23 6.69
C GLU A 154 11.82 -0.43 5.17
N ALA A 155 11.38 -1.60 4.71
CA ALA A 155 11.20 -1.90 3.28
C ALA A 155 10.00 -1.14 2.68
N VAL A 156 8.96 -0.86 3.47
CA VAL A 156 7.88 0.05 3.04
C VAL A 156 8.40 1.49 3.01
N GLY A 157 9.17 1.87 4.02
CA GLY A 157 9.81 3.19 4.09
C GLY A 157 10.72 3.50 2.89
N SER A 158 11.40 2.50 2.31
CA SER A 158 12.27 2.69 1.14
C SER A 158 11.52 2.90 -0.18
N LEU A 159 10.22 2.56 -0.24
CA LEU A 159 9.35 2.84 -1.39
C LEU A 159 9.00 4.33 -1.49
N ILE A 160 9.16 5.07 -0.39
CA ILE A 160 8.55 6.38 -0.14
C ILE A 160 9.67 7.40 0.09
N GLY A 161 9.50 8.63 -0.42
CA GLY A 161 10.46 9.70 -0.15
C GLY A 161 10.44 10.15 1.30
N GLU A 162 11.54 10.72 1.79
CA GLU A 162 11.58 11.39 3.10
C GLU A 162 10.38 12.34 3.26
N ASP A 163 9.75 12.27 4.43
CA ASP A 163 8.55 13.02 4.82
C ASP A 163 7.26 12.75 4.03
N ASP A 164 7.33 12.06 2.89
CA ASP A 164 6.16 11.59 2.16
C ASP A 164 5.41 10.51 2.98
N LEU A 165 4.10 10.38 2.74
CA LEU A 165 3.24 9.42 3.42
C LEU A 165 2.54 8.54 2.41
N LEU A 166 2.70 7.22 2.55
CA LEU A 166 1.90 6.24 1.82
C LEU A 166 0.77 5.75 2.71
N ILE A 167 -0.44 5.74 2.17
CA ILE A 167 -1.66 5.27 2.82
C ILE A 167 -2.27 4.19 1.94
N TRP A 168 -2.72 3.07 2.50
CA TRP A 168 -3.37 2.00 1.74
C TRP A 168 -4.56 1.42 2.52
N ALA A 169 -5.47 0.81 1.77
CA ALA A 169 -6.61 0.12 2.33
C ALA A 169 -6.43 -1.40 2.27
N THR A 170 -6.85 -2.08 3.33
CA THR A 170 -7.10 -3.53 3.35
C THR A 170 -8.51 -3.78 3.85
N SER A 171 -9.15 -4.84 3.38
CA SER A 171 -10.48 -5.25 3.78
C SER A 171 -10.38 -6.58 4.53
N TYR A 172 -10.90 -6.59 5.76
CA TYR A 172 -11.01 -7.82 6.54
C TYR A 172 -12.24 -7.79 7.44
N GLY A 173 -12.96 -8.92 7.46
CA GLY A 173 -14.25 -8.99 8.14
C GLY A 173 -15.29 -8.08 7.47
N GLU A 174 -15.95 -7.22 8.26
CA GLU A 174 -17.03 -6.34 7.80
C GLU A 174 -16.57 -4.90 7.46
N GLY A 175 -15.27 -4.62 7.47
CA GLY A 175 -14.75 -3.25 7.36
C GLY A 175 -13.52 -3.09 6.48
N THR A 176 -13.33 -1.85 6.01
CA THR A 176 -12.11 -1.36 5.36
C THR A 176 -11.23 -0.70 6.41
N HIS A 177 -9.97 -1.08 6.43
CA HIS A 177 -8.95 -0.60 7.34
C HIS A 177 -7.89 0.16 6.57
N TRP A 178 -7.47 1.29 7.13
CA TRP A 178 -6.51 2.19 6.52
C TRP A 178 -5.21 2.18 7.32
N SER A 179 -4.15 1.74 6.67
CA SER A 179 -2.80 1.72 7.21
C SER A 179 -1.95 2.78 6.52
N SER A 180 -0.86 3.18 7.16
CA SER A 180 0.05 4.15 6.58
C SER A 180 1.50 3.95 7.04
N ALA A 181 2.43 4.42 6.24
CA ALA A 181 3.86 4.45 6.52
C ALA A 181 4.47 5.74 5.98
N ARG A 182 5.50 6.24 6.67
CA ARG A 182 6.28 7.41 6.25
C ARG A 182 7.60 6.95 5.65
N GLY A 183 8.06 7.68 4.63
CA GLY A 183 9.39 7.47 4.10
C GLY A 183 10.45 7.83 5.13
N ALA A 184 11.51 7.02 5.18
CA ALA A 184 12.58 7.16 6.17
C ALA A 184 13.89 7.67 5.56
N SER A 185 14.00 7.73 4.22
CA SER A 185 15.23 8.05 3.51
C SER A 185 15.04 9.18 2.50
N THR A 186 16.06 10.05 2.40
CA THR A 186 16.16 11.13 1.40
C THR A 186 16.06 10.58 -0.03
N GLU A 187 16.64 9.39 -0.26
CA GLU A 187 16.59 8.69 -1.54
C GLU A 187 15.54 7.58 -1.54
N THR A 188 14.69 7.57 -2.55
CA THR A 188 13.75 6.47 -2.82
C THR A 188 14.51 5.32 -3.49
N GLU A 189 15.09 4.47 -2.65
CA GLU A 189 15.87 3.31 -3.08
C GLU A 189 14.98 2.20 -3.65
N GLY A 190 13.74 2.10 -3.16
CA GLY A 190 12.85 0.98 -3.44
C GLY A 190 13.27 -0.28 -2.69
N LEU A 191 12.70 -1.42 -3.09
CA LEU A 191 13.16 -2.73 -2.68
C LEU A 191 14.46 -3.08 -3.41
N HIS A 192 15.34 -3.84 -2.77
CA HIS A 192 16.52 -4.37 -3.43
C HIS A 192 16.14 -5.22 -4.66
N ALA A 193 16.93 -5.10 -5.72
CA ALA A 193 16.72 -5.83 -6.97
C ALA A 193 16.84 -7.35 -6.79
N TYR A 194 17.60 -7.81 -5.79
CA TYR A 194 17.72 -9.20 -5.38
C TYR A 194 17.17 -9.35 -3.97
N GLN A 195 16.29 -10.32 -3.78
CA GLN A 195 15.60 -10.59 -2.53
C GLN A 195 15.94 -12.01 -2.06
N PRO A 196 16.36 -12.17 -0.80
CA PRO A 196 16.70 -13.49 -0.28
C PRO A 196 15.45 -14.35 -0.11
N SER A 197 15.66 -15.66 0.02
CA SER A 197 14.59 -16.63 0.26
C SER A 197 13.75 -16.32 1.52
N SER A 198 14.29 -15.59 2.50
CA SER A 198 13.53 -15.09 3.64
C SER A 198 12.48 -14.05 3.26
N PHE A 199 12.77 -13.16 2.31
CA PHE A 199 11.80 -12.19 1.77
C PHE A 199 10.72 -12.91 0.95
N GLU A 200 11.12 -13.85 0.09
CA GLU A 200 10.18 -14.67 -0.68
C GLU A 200 9.15 -15.38 0.19
N ARG A 201 9.59 -15.91 1.32
CA ARG A 201 8.71 -16.59 2.28
C ARG A 201 7.66 -15.66 2.85
N LEU A 202 7.95 -14.37 3.01
CA LEU A 202 6.93 -13.40 3.41
C LEU A 202 5.86 -13.24 2.33
N LEU A 203 6.24 -13.39 1.07
CA LEU A 203 5.33 -13.26 -0.07
C LEU A 203 4.43 -14.46 -0.32
N THR A 204 4.58 -15.55 0.45
CA THR A 204 3.58 -16.63 0.48
C THR A 204 2.28 -16.23 1.19
N TRP A 205 2.16 -14.97 1.61
CA TRP A 205 0.95 -14.39 2.20
C TRP A 205 -0.29 -14.60 1.35
N VAL A 206 -0.20 -14.71 0.03
CA VAL A 206 -1.38 -14.90 -0.84
C VAL A 206 -2.18 -16.15 -0.41
N SER A 207 -1.49 -17.21 0.00
CA SER A 207 -2.07 -18.47 0.50
C SER A 207 -2.43 -18.42 1.99
N GLY A 208 -1.93 -17.42 2.72
CA GLY A 208 -2.08 -17.25 4.17
C GLY A 208 -2.92 -16.05 4.59
N TRP A 209 -3.37 -15.21 3.66
CA TRP A 209 -3.92 -13.88 3.92
C TRP A 209 -5.11 -13.94 4.85
N SER A 210 -6.08 -14.82 4.57
CA SER A 210 -7.27 -15.01 5.42
C SER A 210 -6.92 -15.38 6.87
N ARG A 211 -5.84 -16.15 7.09
CA ARG A 211 -5.35 -16.50 8.43
C ARG A 211 -4.65 -15.33 9.11
N CYS A 212 -3.87 -14.56 8.36
CA CYS A 212 -3.22 -13.34 8.87
C CYS A 212 -4.27 -12.30 9.31
N MET A 213 -5.34 -12.14 8.53
CA MET A 213 -6.40 -11.17 8.81
C MET A 213 -7.26 -11.54 10.03
N ALA A 214 -7.39 -12.82 10.36
CA ALA A 214 -8.04 -13.24 11.60
C ALA A 214 -7.29 -12.73 12.85
N ILE A 215 -5.98 -12.47 12.72
CA ILE A 215 -5.09 -12.04 13.80
C ILE A 215 -4.89 -10.50 13.77
N ALA A 216 -4.91 -9.90 12.58
CA ALA A 216 -4.73 -8.46 12.33
C ALA A 216 -5.72 -7.54 13.09
N ASN A 217 -6.85 -8.06 13.57
CA ASN A 217 -7.84 -7.35 14.38
C ASN A 217 -7.35 -6.91 15.79
N GLN A 218 -6.13 -7.25 16.19
CA GLN A 218 -5.58 -6.96 17.52
C GLN A 218 -4.43 -5.94 17.41
N GLN A 219 -4.22 -5.08 18.41
CA GLN A 219 -3.20 -4.03 18.37
C GLN A 219 -1.81 -4.54 17.92
N HIS A 220 -1.06 -3.74 17.15
CA HIS A 220 0.31 -4.01 16.69
C HIS A 220 1.31 -4.06 17.86
N THR A 221 1.29 -5.17 18.60
CA THR A 221 2.24 -5.51 19.66
C THR A 221 3.32 -6.42 19.10
N ALA A 222 4.48 -6.53 19.76
CA ALA A 222 5.53 -7.46 19.34
C ALA A 222 5.02 -8.93 19.28
N SER A 223 4.07 -9.30 20.15
CA SER A 223 3.40 -10.60 20.12
C SER A 223 2.45 -10.78 18.93
N HIS A 224 1.87 -9.69 18.40
CA HIS A 224 1.05 -9.73 17.19
C HIS A 224 1.92 -9.99 15.95
N ARG A 225 3.05 -9.28 15.82
CA ARG A 225 4.00 -9.47 14.72
C ARG A 225 4.46 -10.92 14.58
N ILE A 226 4.83 -11.57 15.69
CA ILE A 226 5.25 -12.98 15.70
C ILE A 226 4.12 -13.92 15.25
N ARG A 227 2.86 -13.64 15.61
CA ARG A 227 1.71 -14.44 15.17
C ARG A 227 1.45 -14.33 13.67
N ILE A 228 1.55 -13.12 13.11
CA ILE A 228 1.44 -12.94 11.65
C ILE A 228 2.57 -13.68 10.93
N ILE A 229 3.81 -13.53 11.39
CA ILE A 229 4.96 -14.25 10.84
C ILE A 229 4.71 -15.77 10.88
N ARG A 230 4.19 -16.29 11.99
CA ARG A 230 3.85 -17.72 12.16
C ARG A 230 2.83 -18.21 11.14
N GLU A 231 1.75 -17.45 10.93
CA GLU A 231 0.72 -17.82 9.94
C GLU A 231 1.23 -17.76 8.50
N LEU A 232 2.04 -16.74 8.17
CA LEU A 232 2.69 -16.63 6.88
C LEU A 232 3.64 -17.82 6.64
N TRP A 233 4.44 -18.17 7.64
CA TRP A 233 5.38 -19.29 7.57
C TRP A 233 4.65 -20.64 7.43
N SER A 234 3.57 -20.82 8.17
CA SER A 234 2.74 -22.04 8.15
C SER A 234 1.92 -22.19 6.87
N ALA A 235 1.72 -21.10 6.11
CA ALA A 235 0.95 -21.12 4.88
C ALA A 235 1.69 -21.75 3.70
N GLY A 236 3.03 -21.71 3.70
CA GLY A 236 3.87 -22.27 2.64
C GLY A 236 4.73 -23.45 3.06
N HIS A 237 5.06 -23.58 4.36
CA HIS A 237 6.10 -24.51 4.83
C HIS A 237 5.84 -25.05 6.24
N LYS A 238 6.66 -26.04 6.68
CA LYS A 238 6.65 -26.48 8.08
C LYS A 238 7.14 -25.33 8.97
N CYS A 239 6.26 -24.81 9.80
CA CYS A 239 6.58 -23.79 10.79
C CYS A 239 7.22 -24.43 12.03
N PRO A 240 8.25 -23.80 12.63
CA PRO A 240 8.77 -24.20 13.94
C PRO A 240 7.67 -24.25 15.02
N GLU A 241 7.77 -25.21 15.94
CA GLU A 241 6.80 -25.35 17.02
C GLU A 241 6.97 -24.23 18.08
N SER A 242 8.21 -23.78 18.32
CA SER A 242 8.54 -22.78 19.34
C SER A 242 8.50 -21.32 18.82
N ASP A 243 7.85 -20.41 19.57
CA ASP A 243 7.86 -18.97 19.29
C ASP A 243 9.27 -18.36 19.40
N ALA A 244 10.11 -18.91 20.29
CA ALA A 244 11.49 -18.45 20.45
C ALA A 244 12.36 -18.83 19.25
N GLU A 245 12.13 -20.02 18.68
CA GLU A 245 12.81 -20.48 17.47
C GLU A 245 12.36 -19.68 16.24
N LEU A 246 11.06 -19.44 16.10
CA LEU A 246 10.51 -18.57 15.06
C LEU A 246 11.04 -17.13 15.18
N GLY A 247 11.10 -16.60 16.41
CA GLY A 247 11.67 -15.27 16.68
C GLY A 247 13.15 -15.17 16.33
N ALA A 248 13.95 -16.22 16.61
CA ALA A 248 15.37 -16.25 16.24
C ALA A 248 15.58 -16.36 14.72
N LEU A 249 14.80 -17.21 14.03
CA LEU A 249 14.82 -17.28 12.57
C LEU A 249 14.41 -15.95 11.93
N TRP A 250 13.44 -15.27 12.53
CA TRP A 250 13.00 -13.95 12.09
C TRP A 250 14.08 -12.89 12.31
N GLN A 251 14.72 -12.84 13.48
CA GLN A 251 15.85 -11.93 13.72
C GLN A 251 16.99 -12.17 12.75
N HIS A 252 17.27 -13.43 12.39
CA HIS A 252 18.25 -13.75 11.36
C HIS A 252 17.83 -13.20 10.00
N SER A 253 16.55 -13.38 9.62
CA SER A 253 15.99 -12.82 8.39
C SER A 253 16.05 -11.29 8.38
N GLU A 254 15.74 -10.61 9.50
CA GLU A 254 15.89 -9.16 9.66
C GLU A 254 17.33 -8.69 9.46
N LEU A 255 18.31 -9.48 9.91
CA LEU A 255 19.72 -9.19 9.66
C LEU A 255 20.09 -9.39 8.20
N GLU A 256 19.52 -10.37 7.49
CA GLU A 256 19.67 -10.50 6.04
C GLU A 256 19.06 -9.31 5.29
N PHE A 257 17.93 -8.77 5.79
CA PHE A 257 17.29 -7.59 5.21
C PHE A 257 18.03 -6.29 5.52
N ARG A 258 18.64 -6.15 6.70
CA ARG A 258 19.35 -4.93 7.16
C ARG A 258 20.85 -4.93 6.86
N GLY A 259 21.42 -6.10 6.60
CA GLY A 259 22.86 -6.33 6.54
C GLY A 259 23.29 -6.92 5.20
N LEU A 260 23.84 -6.05 4.35
CA LEU A 260 24.96 -6.32 3.45
C LEU A 260 24.99 -7.72 2.80
N TYR A 261 24.47 -7.82 1.57
CA TYR A 261 25.18 -8.58 0.54
C TYR A 261 26.43 -7.81 0.08
N GLU A 262 27.32 -7.48 1.03
CA GLU A 262 28.76 -7.46 0.76
C GLU A 262 29.24 -8.90 0.80
N LYS A 263 28.96 -9.62 -0.29
CA LYS A 263 29.83 -10.68 -0.84
C LYS A 263 29.27 -10.99 -2.21
N GLY A 264 29.91 -10.40 -3.20
CA GLY A 264 29.62 -10.67 -4.60
C GLY A 264 29.73 -12.16 -4.90
N LEU A 265 28.78 -12.62 -5.69
CA LEU A 265 28.93 -13.52 -6.83
C LEU A 265 27.66 -13.39 -7.68
#